data_AF-A0A2G9G7E9-F1
#
_entry.id   AF-A0A2G9G7E9-F1
#
_cell.length_a   1.000
_cell.length_b   1.000
_cell.length_c   1.000
_cell.angle_alpha   90.00
_cell.angle_beta   90.00
_cell.angle_gamma   90.00
#
_symmetry.space_group_name_H-M   'P 1'
#
loop_
_entity.id
_entity.type
_entity.pdbx_description
1 polymer ?
#
loop_
_entity_poly.entity_id
_entity_poly.type
_entity_poly.pdbx_seq_one_letter_code
_entity_poly.pdbx_strand_id
1 'polypeptide(L)'
;MNSYVLASRFMKLFWANKERTVPSHLSVASRFLSELVNFVGCIQQKEDVLLLVETMSSPFLDWLADMHLLDEKANYQLQRLWSEMLKGLQQSQPSIKFYSLFLKFHEPLLERALDHPNPAISEATINFWNSTYGAQNKLDFPTNLVPFLDMLSRNGKINICSRNCYMEDTISFLQGY
;
A
#
# COMPACT_ATOMS: atom_id res chain seq x y z
N MET A 1 -0.45 25.19 -4.82
CA MET A 1 -0.57 24.17 -3.75
C MET A 1 -0.83 22.85 -4.44
N ASN A 2 0.02 21.84 -4.24
CA ASN A 2 -0.15 20.54 -4.88
C ASN A 2 -1.46 19.89 -4.41
N SER A 3 -2.28 19.36 -5.32
CA SER A 3 -3.59 18.77 -5.02
C SER A 3 -3.49 17.61 -4.01
N TYR A 4 -2.40 16.83 -4.05
CA TYR A 4 -2.14 15.76 -3.07
C TYR A 4 -1.98 16.29 -1.65
N VAL A 5 -1.32 17.44 -1.49
CA VAL A 5 -1.10 18.08 -0.18
C VAL A 5 -2.42 18.59 0.39
N LEU A 6 -3.30 19.12 -0.45
CA LEU A 6 -4.64 19.52 0.00
C LEU A 6 -5.45 18.30 0.45
N ALA A 7 -5.45 17.22 -0.33
CA ALA A 7 -6.14 15.98 0.00
C ALA A 7 -5.63 15.39 1.32
N SER A 8 -4.31 15.29 1.50
CA SER A 8 -3.66 14.82 2.72
C SER A 8 -4.04 15.69 3.93
N ARG A 9 -4.01 17.02 3.79
CA ARG A 9 -4.45 17.94 4.85
C ARG A 9 -5.91 17.75 5.22
N PHE A 10 -6.79 17.61 4.23
CA PHE A 10 -8.20 17.34 4.49
C PHE A 10 -8.37 16.05 5.29
N MET A 11 -7.73 14.96 4.88
CA MET A 11 -7.83 13.68 5.59
C MET A 11 -7.32 13.78 7.03
N LYS A 12 -6.18 14.46 7.25
CA LYS A 12 -5.64 14.70 8.60
C LYS A 12 -6.59 15.53 9.46
N LEU A 13 -7.14 16.61 8.91
CA LEU A 13 -8.06 17.49 9.65
C LEU A 13 -9.37 16.79 10.00
N PHE A 14 -9.92 16.04 9.06
CA PHE A 14 -11.10 15.22 9.31
C PHE A 14 -10.83 14.22 10.43
N TRP A 15 -9.69 13.52 10.36
CA TRP A 15 -9.30 12.55 11.37
C TRP A 15 -9.09 13.16 12.76
N ALA A 16 -8.43 14.31 12.83
CA ALA A 16 -8.22 15.03 14.08
C ALA A 16 -9.54 15.43 14.77
N ASN A 17 -10.64 15.52 14.02
CA ASN A 17 -11.96 15.87 14.54
C ASN A 17 -12.93 14.68 14.58
N LYS A 18 -12.44 13.44 14.42
CA LYS A 18 -13.27 12.24 14.24
C LYS A 18 -14.30 12.01 15.36
N GLU A 19 -13.95 12.32 16.61
CA GLU A 19 -14.84 12.18 17.78
C GLU A 19 -15.97 13.20 17.83
N ARG A 20 -15.85 14.30 17.06
CA ARG A 20 -16.84 15.38 16.97
C ARG A 20 -17.62 15.33 15.66
N THR A 21 -17.43 14.25 14.89
CA THR A 21 -18.01 14.10 13.54
C THR A 21 -19.50 13.81 13.64
N VAL A 22 -20.31 14.76 13.19
CA VAL A 22 -21.77 14.64 13.07
C VAL A 22 -22.09 13.90 11.75
N PRO A 23 -23.25 13.22 11.58
CA PRO A 23 -23.55 12.48 10.35
C PRO A 23 -23.40 13.25 9.04
N SER A 24 -23.62 14.58 9.05
CA SER A 24 -23.38 15.45 7.90
C SER A 24 -21.91 15.48 7.46
N HIS A 25 -20.96 15.35 8.39
CA HIS A 25 -19.52 15.33 8.11
C HIS A 25 -19.08 13.99 7.49
N LEU A 26 -19.72 12.86 7.85
CA LEU A 26 -19.45 11.56 7.23
C LEU A 26 -19.82 11.57 5.74
N SER A 27 -20.93 12.24 5.39
CA SER A 27 -21.30 12.48 3.98
C SER A 27 -20.23 13.27 3.21
N VAL A 28 -19.58 14.25 3.86
CA VAL A 28 -18.47 15.01 3.25
C VAL A 28 -17.27 14.11 3.01
N ALA A 29 -16.88 13.26 3.97
CA ALA A 29 -15.80 12.30 3.81
C ALA A 29 -16.06 11.35 2.64
N SER A 30 -17.27 10.80 2.54
CA SER A 30 -17.66 9.92 1.43
C SER A 30 -17.55 10.61 0.06
N ARG A 31 -18.06 11.84 -0.07
CA ARG A 31 -17.97 12.61 -1.32
C ARG A 31 -16.53 12.94 -1.68
N PHE A 32 -15.75 13.40 -0.70
CA PHE A 32 -14.34 13.70 -0.88
C PHE A 32 -13.57 12.46 -1.35
N LEU A 33 -13.73 11.31 -0.69
CA LEU A 33 -13.07 10.07 -1.08
C LEU A 33 -13.49 9.63 -2.48
N SER A 34 -14.78 9.76 -2.83
CA SER A 34 -15.26 9.43 -4.17
C SER A 34 -14.56 10.25 -5.26
N GLU A 35 -14.42 11.55 -5.06
CA GLU A 35 -13.71 12.42 -6.01
C GLU A 35 -12.21 12.10 -6.06
N LEU A 36 -11.62 11.82 -4.89
CA LEU A 36 -10.21 11.44 -4.80
C LEU A 36 -9.92 10.11 -5.51
N VAL A 37 -10.81 9.12 -5.39
CA VAL A 37 -10.72 7.85 -6.14
C VAL A 37 -10.69 8.11 -7.65
N ASN A 38 -11.62 8.93 -8.14
CA ASN A 38 -11.69 9.25 -9.57
C ASN A 38 -10.41 9.99 -10.02
N PHE A 39 -9.92 10.93 -9.22
CA PHE A 39 -8.70 11.67 -9.50
C PHE A 39 -7.47 10.75 -9.52
N VAL A 40 -7.31 9.87 -8.53
CA VAL A 40 -6.19 8.91 -8.47
C VAL A 40 -6.22 7.95 -9.65
N GLY A 41 -7.41 7.48 -10.05
CA GLY A 41 -7.56 6.61 -11.23
C GLY A 41 -7.15 7.26 -12.55
N CYS A 42 -7.05 8.60 -12.60
CA CYS A 42 -6.57 9.32 -13.78
C CYS A 42 -5.05 9.55 -13.78
N ILE A 43 -4.33 9.26 -12.70
CA ILE A 43 -2.88 9.48 -12.63
C ILE A 43 -2.17 8.41 -13.47
N GLN A 44 -1.40 8.86 -14.46
CA GLN A 44 -0.65 7.97 -15.36
C GLN A 44 0.88 8.11 -15.19
N GLN A 45 1.35 9.23 -14.64
CA GLN A 45 2.79 9.49 -14.49
C GLN A 45 3.31 8.88 -13.18
N LYS A 46 4.45 8.18 -13.26
CA LYS A 46 5.02 7.49 -12.09
C LYS A 46 5.42 8.45 -10.98
N GLU A 47 5.90 9.66 -11.31
CA GLU A 47 6.32 10.68 -10.35
C GLU A 47 5.12 11.14 -9.52
N ASP A 48 3.98 11.33 -10.18
CA ASP A 48 2.73 11.70 -9.53
C ASP A 48 2.17 10.56 -8.66
N VAL A 49 2.29 9.31 -9.10
CA VAL A 49 1.93 8.13 -8.29
C VAL A 49 2.79 8.05 -7.03
N LEU A 50 4.11 8.18 -7.16
CA LEU A 50 5.03 8.15 -6.03
C LEU A 50 4.74 9.28 -5.04
N LEU A 51 4.55 10.49 -5.57
CA LEU A 51 4.27 11.67 -4.74
C LEU A 51 2.92 11.57 -4.04
N LEU A 52 1.89 11.02 -4.71
CA LEU A 52 0.61 10.70 -4.10
C LEU A 52 0.80 9.76 -2.93
N VAL A 53 1.46 8.62 -3.15
CA VAL A 53 1.66 7.61 -2.11
C VAL A 53 2.45 8.18 -0.94
N GLU A 54 3.53 8.90 -1.20
CA GLU A 54 4.31 9.60 -0.18
C GLU A 54 3.45 10.56 0.65
N THR A 55 2.66 11.40 -0.01
CA THR A 55 1.88 12.45 0.63
C THR A 55 0.68 11.89 1.41
N MET A 56 0.11 10.77 0.94
CA MET A 56 -1.15 10.22 1.43
C MET A 56 -0.96 9.04 2.39
N SER A 57 0.21 8.39 2.43
CA SER A 57 0.42 7.17 3.23
C SER A 57 0.03 7.34 4.70
N SER A 58 0.52 8.39 5.36
CA SER A 58 0.22 8.65 6.78
C SER A 58 -1.28 8.88 7.05
N PRO A 59 -1.97 9.84 6.40
CA PRO A 59 -3.41 10.02 6.66
C PRO A 59 -4.25 8.83 6.21
N PHE A 60 -3.82 8.10 5.18
CA PHE A 60 -4.51 6.92 4.74
C PHE A 60 -4.42 5.80 5.79
N LEU A 61 -3.24 5.61 6.39
CA LEU A 61 -3.03 4.66 7.49
C LEU A 61 -3.92 4.99 8.69
N ASP A 62 -4.03 6.28 9.05
CA ASP A 62 -4.93 6.74 10.10
C ASP A 62 -6.38 6.29 9.81
N TRP A 63 -6.88 6.57 8.61
CA TRP A 63 -8.25 6.20 8.23
C TRP A 63 -8.47 4.68 8.16
N LEU A 64 -7.47 3.92 7.72
CA LEU A 64 -7.50 2.45 7.79
C LEU A 64 -7.58 1.94 9.23
N ALA A 65 -6.91 2.62 10.17
CA ALA A 65 -6.84 2.19 11.57
C ALA A 65 -8.23 2.14 12.22
N ASP A 66 -9.06 3.17 12.01
CA ASP A 66 -10.41 3.24 12.59
C ASP A 66 -11.52 3.39 11.52
N MET A 67 -11.51 2.52 10.51
CA MET A 67 -12.59 2.45 9.50
C MET A 67 -14.00 2.32 10.11
N HIS A 68 -14.13 1.77 11.31
CA HIS A 68 -15.40 1.64 12.02
C HIS A 68 -16.03 3.01 12.39
N LEU A 69 -15.25 4.10 12.37
CA LEU A 69 -15.74 5.47 12.59
C LEU A 69 -16.29 6.13 11.32
N LEU A 70 -16.09 5.51 10.15
CA LEU A 70 -16.60 5.97 8.87
C LEU A 70 -17.96 5.32 8.57
N ASP A 71 -18.82 6.02 7.84
CA ASP A 71 -20.03 5.40 7.31
C ASP A 71 -19.70 4.36 6.23
N GLU A 72 -20.68 3.51 5.89
CA GLU A 72 -20.51 2.44 4.90
C GLU A 72 -20.02 2.98 3.54
N LYS A 73 -20.53 4.15 3.14
CA LYS A 73 -20.21 4.76 1.85
C LYS A 73 -18.77 5.28 1.83
N ALA A 74 -18.31 5.94 2.88
CA ALA A 74 -16.94 6.39 3.05
C ALA A 74 -15.99 5.19 3.14
N ASN A 75 -16.36 4.14 3.88
CA ASN A 75 -15.60 2.89 3.93
C ASN A 75 -15.43 2.26 2.55
N TYR A 76 -16.50 2.19 1.76
CA TYR A 76 -16.44 1.68 0.40
C TYR A 76 -15.50 2.52 -0.49
N GLN A 77 -15.56 3.86 -0.39
CA GLN A 77 -14.65 4.71 -1.17
C GLN A 77 -13.20 4.63 -0.68
N LEU A 78 -12.96 4.41 0.61
CA LEU A 78 -11.60 4.21 1.14
C LEU A 78 -10.98 2.92 0.60
N GLN A 79 -11.77 1.85 0.51
CA GLN A 79 -11.34 0.59 -0.13
C GLN A 79 -10.99 0.82 -1.61
N ARG A 80 -11.84 1.54 -2.35
CA ARG A 80 -11.56 1.87 -3.75
C ARG A 80 -10.29 2.72 -3.88
N LEU A 81 -10.09 3.67 -2.98
CA LEU A 81 -8.89 4.53 -2.98
C LEU A 81 -7.63 3.68 -2.79
N TRP A 82 -7.66 2.72 -1.87
CA TRP A 82 -6.57 1.77 -1.69
C TRP A 82 -6.24 1.04 -3.00
N SER A 83 -7.25 0.46 -3.64
CA SER A 83 -7.09 -0.30 -4.86
C SER A 83 -6.54 0.55 -6.01
N GLU A 84 -6.99 1.78 -6.17
CA GLU A 84 -6.45 2.68 -7.20
C GLU A 84 -5.01 3.11 -6.90
N MET A 85 -4.64 3.33 -5.63
CA MET A 85 -3.25 3.61 -5.24
C MET A 85 -2.32 2.41 -5.56
N LEU A 86 -2.74 1.21 -5.20
CA LEU A 86 -1.99 -0.03 -5.49
C LEU A 86 -1.86 -0.27 -6.99
N LYS A 87 -2.95 -0.08 -7.74
CA LYS A 87 -2.98 -0.22 -9.19
C LYS A 87 -2.05 0.79 -9.87
N GLY A 88 -2.06 2.06 -9.46
CA GLY A 88 -1.16 3.08 -9.99
C GLY A 88 0.31 2.72 -9.77
N LEU A 89 0.65 2.24 -8.57
CA LEU A 89 1.99 1.73 -8.25
C LEU A 89 2.39 0.55 -9.14
N GLN A 90 1.49 -0.42 -9.30
CA GLN A 90 1.73 -1.62 -10.10
C GLN A 90 1.91 -1.28 -11.59
N GLN A 91 1.06 -0.39 -12.13
CA GLN A 91 1.09 0.05 -13.54
C GLN A 91 2.31 0.91 -13.87
N SER A 92 2.93 1.52 -12.87
CA SER A 92 4.17 2.30 -13.04
C SER A 92 5.42 1.43 -13.22
N GLN A 93 5.27 0.10 -13.25
CA GLN A 93 6.34 -0.82 -13.65
C GLN A 93 6.66 -0.72 -15.15
N PRO A 94 7.92 -0.96 -15.57
CA PRO A 94 9.08 -1.32 -14.75
C PRO A 94 9.80 -0.09 -14.16
N SER A 95 9.26 1.12 -14.35
CA SER A 95 9.93 2.36 -13.97
C SER A 95 10.05 2.52 -12.46
N ILE A 96 9.05 2.06 -11.69
CA ILE A 96 9.15 1.88 -10.25
C ILE A 96 9.71 0.49 -9.97
N LYS A 97 10.77 0.42 -9.16
CA LYS A 97 11.40 -0.83 -8.73
C LYS A 97 11.02 -1.13 -7.29
N PHE A 98 10.46 -2.32 -7.06
CA PHE A 98 9.96 -2.77 -5.77
C PHE A 98 11.07 -3.39 -4.90
N TYR A 99 12.09 -2.60 -4.54
CA TYR A 99 13.23 -3.06 -3.74
C TYR A 99 13.05 -2.83 -2.23
N SER A 100 13.97 -3.37 -1.42
CA SER A 100 13.94 -3.33 0.05
C SER A 100 13.70 -1.92 0.63
N LEU A 101 14.32 -0.87 0.06
CA LEU A 101 14.10 0.51 0.52
C LEU A 101 12.66 0.98 0.32
N PHE A 102 12.06 0.63 -0.82
CA PHE A 102 10.67 0.99 -1.11
C PHE A 102 9.69 0.15 -0.29
N LEU A 103 10.03 -1.13 -0.05
CA LEU A 103 9.29 -1.99 0.86
C LEU A 103 9.27 -1.42 2.28
N LYS A 104 10.41 -0.95 2.79
CA LYS A 104 10.51 -0.31 4.11
C LYS A 104 9.67 0.97 4.19
N PHE A 105 9.61 1.73 3.11
CA PHE A 105 8.74 2.90 3.04
C PHE A 105 7.24 2.51 3.08
N HIS A 106 6.84 1.42 2.41
CA HIS A 106 5.46 0.91 2.43
C HIS A 106 5.09 0.08 3.65
N GLU A 107 6.05 -0.28 4.51
CA GLU A 107 5.87 -1.21 5.64
C GLU A 107 4.62 -0.90 6.48
N PRO A 108 4.37 0.33 6.97
CA PRO A 108 3.23 0.57 7.86
C PRO A 108 1.88 0.32 7.19
N LEU A 109 1.77 0.64 5.89
CA LEU A 109 0.55 0.40 5.12
C LEU A 109 0.34 -1.10 4.88
N LEU A 110 1.39 -1.81 4.48
CA LEU A 110 1.32 -3.23 4.22
C LEU A 110 1.02 -4.03 5.49
N GLU A 111 1.64 -3.67 6.61
CA GLU A 111 1.39 -4.25 7.93
C GLU A 111 -0.11 -4.15 8.26
N ARG A 112 -0.71 -2.97 8.06
CA ARG A 112 -2.12 -2.75 8.39
C ARG A 112 -3.09 -3.40 7.39
N ALA A 113 -2.68 -3.57 6.14
CA ALA A 113 -3.57 -3.96 5.05
C ALA A 113 -3.52 -5.46 4.71
N LEU A 114 -2.38 -6.14 4.89
CA LEU A 114 -2.21 -7.55 4.49
C LEU A 114 -3.16 -8.53 5.20
N ASP A 115 -3.38 -8.32 6.49
CA ASP A 115 -4.31 -9.12 7.31
C ASP A 115 -5.52 -8.29 7.77
N HIS A 116 -5.95 -7.35 6.93
CA HIS A 116 -7.08 -6.50 7.26
C HIS A 116 -8.39 -7.34 7.39
N PRO A 117 -9.25 -7.08 8.39
CA PRO A 117 -10.53 -7.78 8.57
C PRO A 117 -11.54 -7.52 7.43
N ASN A 118 -11.25 -6.56 6.56
CA ASN A 118 -12.04 -6.27 5.37
C ASN A 118 -11.38 -6.97 4.17
N PRO A 119 -12.03 -8.00 3.58
CA PRO A 119 -11.48 -8.76 2.47
C PRO A 119 -11.08 -7.89 1.28
N ALA A 120 -11.82 -6.83 0.97
CA ALA A 120 -11.51 -5.95 -0.16
C ALA A 120 -10.14 -5.27 0.00
N ILE A 121 -9.71 -5.00 1.24
CA ILE A 121 -8.39 -4.42 1.52
C ILE A 121 -7.32 -5.51 1.51
N SER A 122 -7.52 -6.61 2.23
CA SER A 122 -6.50 -7.67 2.34
C SER A 122 -6.26 -8.38 1.02
N GLU A 123 -7.31 -8.71 0.25
CA GLU A 123 -7.17 -9.33 -1.07
C GLU A 123 -6.48 -8.40 -2.08
N ALA A 124 -6.84 -7.11 -2.12
CA ALA A 124 -6.15 -6.15 -2.97
C ALA A 124 -4.66 -6.04 -2.63
N THR A 125 -4.33 -6.05 -1.33
CA THR A 125 -2.94 -5.98 -0.85
C THR A 125 -2.16 -7.24 -1.18
N ILE A 126 -2.76 -8.42 -1.03
CA ILE A 126 -2.16 -9.72 -1.36
C ILE A 126 -1.88 -9.80 -2.87
N ASN A 127 -2.85 -9.40 -3.71
CA ASN A 127 -2.68 -9.39 -5.17
C ASN A 127 -1.58 -8.43 -5.61
N PHE A 128 -1.55 -7.23 -5.01
CA PHE A 128 -0.47 -6.28 -5.22
C PHE A 128 0.89 -6.85 -4.80
N TRP A 129 0.99 -7.44 -3.61
CA TRP A 129 2.22 -8.06 -3.12
C TRP A 129 2.74 -9.10 -4.11
N ASN A 130 1.88 -10.04 -4.52
CA ASN A 130 2.25 -11.14 -5.42
C ASN A 130 2.73 -10.67 -6.79
N SER A 131 2.18 -9.55 -7.28
CA SER A 131 2.55 -8.96 -8.57
C SER A 131 3.73 -7.97 -8.50
N THR A 132 4.26 -7.68 -7.30
CA THR A 132 5.33 -6.70 -7.09
C THR A 132 6.47 -7.28 -6.25
N TYR A 133 6.41 -7.14 -4.92
CA TYR A 133 7.43 -7.61 -3.98
C TYR A 133 7.61 -9.13 -4.01
N GLY A 134 6.51 -9.88 -4.11
CA GLY A 134 6.53 -11.34 -4.16
C GLY A 134 7.16 -11.92 -5.44
N ALA A 135 7.31 -11.09 -6.49
CA ALA A 135 8.00 -11.47 -7.73
C ALA A 135 9.49 -11.14 -7.72
N GLN A 136 10.01 -10.48 -6.66
CA GLN A 136 11.42 -10.14 -6.57
C GLN A 136 12.26 -11.35 -6.14
N ASN A 137 13.54 -11.36 -6.50
CA ASN A 137 14.47 -12.45 -6.12
C ASN A 137 15.13 -12.22 -4.75
N LYS A 138 15.25 -10.96 -4.32
CA LYS A 138 15.93 -10.59 -3.08
C LYS A 138 15.28 -9.35 -2.47
N LEU A 139 14.79 -9.48 -1.24
CA LEU A 139 14.24 -8.41 -0.43
C LEU A 139 14.70 -8.56 1.02
N ASP A 140 15.04 -7.44 1.63
CA ASP A 140 15.27 -7.36 3.07
C ASP A 140 13.92 -7.00 3.72
N PHE A 141 13.33 -7.97 4.42
CA PHE A 141 12.00 -7.78 5.01
C PHE A 141 12.08 -6.93 6.29
N PRO A 142 11.28 -5.85 6.39
CA PRO A 142 11.16 -5.09 7.62
C PRO A 142 10.59 -5.95 8.77
N THR A 143 11.10 -5.75 9.99
CA THR A 143 10.82 -6.64 11.13
C THR A 143 9.33 -6.73 11.48
N ASN A 144 8.57 -5.63 11.39
CA ASN A 144 7.15 -5.65 11.76
C ASN A 144 6.30 -6.39 10.71
N LEU A 145 6.79 -6.48 9.47
CA LEU A 145 6.08 -7.13 8.38
C LEU A 145 6.26 -8.66 8.41
N VAL A 146 7.38 -9.16 8.95
CA VAL A 146 7.74 -10.59 8.94
C VAL A 146 6.62 -11.52 9.47
N PRO A 147 5.96 -11.25 10.60
CA PRO A 147 4.91 -12.13 11.11
C PRO A 147 3.74 -12.31 10.14
N PHE A 148 3.30 -11.22 9.50
CA PHE A 148 2.21 -11.23 8.52
C PHE A 148 2.61 -11.99 7.26
N LEU A 149 3.84 -11.79 6.78
CA LEU A 149 4.35 -12.48 5.60
C LEU A 149 4.46 -13.99 5.85
N ASP A 150 5.08 -14.40 6.96
CA ASP A 150 5.24 -15.81 7.31
C ASP A 150 3.88 -16.51 7.43
N MET A 151 2.91 -15.89 8.13
CA MET A 151 1.55 -16.41 8.24
C MET A 151 0.88 -16.59 6.86
N LEU A 152 0.89 -15.55 6.03
CA LEU A 152 0.23 -15.57 4.72
C LEU A 152 0.92 -16.54 3.74
N SER A 153 2.25 -16.67 3.83
CA SER A 153 3.03 -17.60 3.01
C SER A 153 2.76 -19.06 3.38
N ARG A 154 2.71 -19.39 4.68
CA ARG A 154 2.31 -20.73 5.16
C ARG A 154 0.91 -21.12 4.70
N ASN A 155 0.02 -20.13 4.59
CA ASN A 155 -1.34 -20.29 4.09
C ASN A 155 -1.43 -20.28 2.55
N GLY A 156 -0.31 -20.18 1.84
CA GLY A 156 -0.26 -20.16 0.37
C GLY A 156 -0.88 -18.93 -0.28
N LYS A 157 -1.14 -17.86 0.48
CA LYS A 157 -1.78 -16.63 -0.01
C LYS A 157 -0.80 -15.69 -0.70
N ILE A 158 0.45 -15.64 -0.23
CA ILE A 158 1.49 -14.80 -0.81
C ILE A 158 2.72 -15.58 -1.25
N ASN A 159 3.38 -15.04 -2.28
CA ASN A 159 4.71 -15.42 -2.69
C ASN A 159 5.72 -14.63 -1.85
N ILE A 160 6.56 -15.33 -1.11
CA ILE A 160 7.80 -14.78 -0.56
C ILE A 160 8.92 -15.32 -1.45
N CYS A 161 9.89 -14.48 -1.80
CA CYS A 161 11.10 -14.89 -2.53
C CYS A 161 11.50 -16.29 -2.04
N SER A 162 11.60 -17.26 -2.95
CA SER A 162 12.08 -18.58 -2.56
C SER A 162 13.43 -18.36 -1.88
N ARG A 163 13.66 -19.02 -0.75
CA ARG A 163 14.96 -19.03 -0.04
C ARG A 163 16.12 -19.58 -0.91
N ASN A 164 15.89 -19.81 -2.20
CA ASN A 164 16.78 -20.44 -3.16
C ASN A 164 17.22 -19.43 -4.23
N CYS A 165 17.88 -18.34 -3.82
CA CYS A 165 18.99 -17.85 -4.63
C CYS A 165 20.22 -18.62 -4.15
N TYR A 166 20.47 -19.76 -4.80
CA TYR A 166 21.69 -20.55 -4.61
C TYR A 166 22.92 -19.65 -4.77
N MET A 167 23.88 -19.82 -3.87
CA MET A 167 25.27 -19.45 -4.08
C MET A 167 25.86 -20.42 -5.12
N GLU A 168 25.72 -20.08 -6.40
CA GLU A 168 26.64 -20.40 -7.48
C GLU A 168 26.88 -19.02 -8.13
N ASP A 169 28.04 -18.37 -8.11
CA ASP A 169 29.39 -18.84 -8.30
C ASP A 169 30.38 -18.04 -7.44
N THR A 170 31.27 -18.70 -6.71
CA THR A 170 32.59 -18.11 -6.36
C THR A 170 33.66 -19.16 -6.03
N ILE A 171 33.57 -20.35 -6.61
CA ILE A 171 34.70 -21.30 -6.61
C ILE A 171 34.81 -21.96 -7.99
N SER A 172 35.32 -21.22 -8.97
CA SER A 172 35.85 -21.80 -10.22
C SER A 172 36.71 -20.85 -11.08
N PHE A 173 37.21 -19.73 -10.53
CA PHE A 173 38.10 -18.81 -11.29
C PHE A 173 39.53 -18.65 -10.75
N LEU A 174 40.01 -19.56 -9.92
CA LEU A 174 41.43 -19.61 -9.53
C LEU A 174 42.05 -21.01 -9.61
N GLN A 175 41.83 -21.71 -10.73
CA GLN A 175 42.77 -22.71 -11.20
C GLN A 175 42.91 -22.60 -12.72
N GLY A 176 44.07 -22.11 -13.16
CA GLY A 176 44.51 -22.19 -14.55
C GLY A 176 44.76 -20.85 -15.22
N TYR A 177 45.81 -20.13 -14.78
CA TYR A 177 46.87 -19.56 -15.63
C TYR A 177 48.13 -19.39 -14.77
#